data_AF-A0A0V8CX10-F1
#
_entry.id   AF-A0A0V8CX10-F1
#
_cell.length_a   1.000
_cell.length_b   1.000
_cell.length_c   1.000
_cell.angle_alpha   90.00
_cell.angle_beta   90.00
_cell.angle_gamma   90.00
#
_symmetry.space_group_name_H-M   'P 1'
#
loop_
_entity.id
_entity.type
_entity.pdbx_description
1 polymer ?
#
loop_
_entity_poly.entity_id
_entity_poly.type
_entity_poly.pdbx_seq_one_letter_code
_entity_poly.pdbx_strand_id
1 'polypeptide(L)'
;MFLLRKPIASLKEIIFKSIWFGFISGMISGMVKIGLEAILPPRTIARNLTNPPQRMMEQFGVPSSLTHSYILYSQDQKVFWFSLILHFSF
;
A
#
# COMPACT_ATOMS: atom_id res chain seq x y z
N MET A 1 28.03 4.75 36.91
CA MET A 1 28.13 3.55 36.07
C MET A 1 26.72 3.01 35.85
N PHE A 2 26.16 3.17 34.65
CA PHE A 2 24.80 2.70 34.35
C PHE A 2 24.78 1.18 34.24
N LEU A 3 24.01 0.51 35.11
CA LEU A 3 23.78 -0.93 35.05
C LEU A 3 22.62 -1.22 34.11
N LEU A 4 22.94 -1.60 32.86
CA LEU A 4 21.94 -2.06 31.90
C LEU A 4 21.62 -3.52 32.17
N ARG A 5 20.48 -3.79 32.83
CA ARG A 5 19.90 -5.14 32.90
C ARG A 5 19.13 -5.41 31.60
N LYS A 6 19.36 -6.58 31.01
CA LYS A 6 18.59 -7.05 29.87
C LYS A 6 17.11 -7.15 30.28
N PRO A 7 16.19 -6.41 29.64
CA PRO A 7 14.78 -6.53 29.96
C PRO A 7 14.29 -7.93 29.55
N ILE A 8 13.66 -8.63 30.49
CA ILE A 8 13.04 -9.93 30.27
C ILE A 8 11.54 -9.67 30.21
N ALA A 9 10.95 -9.74 29.02
CA ALA A 9 9.51 -9.62 28.84
C ALA A 9 8.90 -11.02 28.65
N SER A 10 7.69 -11.22 29.15
CA SER A 10 6.97 -12.47 28.91
C SER A 10 6.48 -12.55 27.46
N LEU A 11 6.28 -13.77 26.92
CA LEU A 11 5.76 -13.95 25.55
C LEU A 11 4.41 -13.23 25.34
N LYS A 12 3.52 -13.29 26.35
CA LYS A 12 2.24 -12.59 26.33
C LYS A 12 2.41 -11.07 26.18
N GLU A 13 3.36 -10.51 26.92
CA GLU A 13 3.66 -9.08 26.87
C GLU A 13 4.25 -8.67 25.52
N ILE A 14 5.14 -9.49 24.96
CA ILE A 14 5.70 -9.27 23.62
C ILE A 14 4.59 -9.27 22.57
N ILE A 15 3.70 -10.26 22.58
CA ILE A 15 2.59 -10.36 21.62
C ILE A 15 1.67 -9.14 21.74
N PHE A 16 1.24 -8.81 22.96
CA PHE A 16 0.34 -7.68 23.19
C PHE A 16 0.95 -6.36 22.73
N LYS A 17 2.21 -6.08 23.11
CA LYS A 17 2.92 -4.87 22.69
C LYS A 17 3.12 -4.82 21.18
N SER A 18 3.43 -5.95 20.54
CA SER A 18 3.63 -6.02 19.09
C SER A 18 2.35 -5.67 18.33
N ILE A 19 1.20 -6.23 18.76
CA ILE A 19 -0.10 -5.91 18.18
C ILE A 19 -0.41 -4.43 18.38
N TRP A 20 -0.20 -3.90 19.59
CA TRP A 20 -0.51 -2.53 19.93
C TRP A 20 0.33 -1.51 19.15
N PHE A 21 1.64 -1.72 19.08
CA PHE A 21 2.53 -0.87 18.28
C PHE A 21 2.30 -1.02 16.79
N GLY A 22 2.01 -2.23 16.31
CA GLY A 22 1.63 -2.48 14.92
C GLY A 22 0.35 -1.72 14.54
N PHE A 23 -0.66 -1.73 15.41
CA PHE A 23 -1.90 -0.98 15.21
C PHE A 23 -1.66 0.53 15.16
N ILE A 24 -0.97 1.10 16.16
CA ILE A 24 -0.69 2.55 16.22
C ILE A 24 0.15 2.99 15.02
N SER A 25 1.23 2.28 14.71
CA SER A 25 2.07 2.60 13.55
C SER A 25 1.32 2.47 12.23
N GLY A 26 0.45 1.46 12.10
CA GLY A 26 -0.44 1.30 10.95
C GLY A 26 -1.41 2.47 10.78
N MET A 27 -2.03 2.93 11.87
CA MET A 27 -2.91 4.11 11.84
C MET A 27 -2.15 5.37 11.43
N ILE A 28 -1.00 5.65 12.03
CA ILE A 28 -0.17 6.82 11.71
C ILE A 28 0.27 6.76 10.24
N SER A 29 0.74 5.59 9.77
CA SER A 29 1.12 5.38 8.37
C SER A 29 -0.03 5.67 7.41
N GLY A 30 -1.24 5.19 7.72
CA GLY A 30 -2.45 5.47 6.95
C GLY A 30 -2.78 6.97 6.90
N MET A 31 -2.68 7.66 8.03
CA MET A 31 -2.90 9.11 8.10
C MET A 31 -1.88 9.88 7.26
N VAL A 32 -0.60 9.52 7.33
CA VAL A 32 0.45 10.14 6.50
C VAL A 32 0.20 9.88 5.02
N LYS A 33 -0.24 8.68 4.64
CA LYS A 33 -0.57 8.33 3.26
C LYS A 33 -1.69 9.19 2.71
N ILE A 34 -2.80 9.32 3.45
CA ILE A 34 -3.94 10.16 3.04
C ILE A 34 -3.55 11.64 3.02
N GLY A 35 -2.79 12.10 4.02
CA GLY A 35 -2.30 13.48 4.10
C GLY A 35 -1.37 13.86 2.94
N LEU A 36 -0.49 12.95 2.51
CA LEU A 36 0.36 13.15 1.34
C LEU A 36 -0.45 13.26 0.06
N GLU A 37 -1.52 12.48 -0.09
CA GLU A 37 -2.43 12.57 -1.23
C GLU A 37 -3.13 13.93 -1.33
N ALA A 38 -3.37 14.61 -0.21
CA ALA A 38 -3.99 15.93 -0.17
C ALA A 38 -3.07 17.07 -0.67
N ILE A 39 -1.75 16.90 -0.57
CA ILE A 39 -0.76 17.88 -1.06
C ILE A 39 -0.57 17.76 -2.58
N LEU A 40 -0.83 16.58 -3.14
CA LEU A 40 -0.70 16.34 -4.57
C LEU A 40 -1.87 16.97 -5.33
N PRO A 41 -1.64 17.42 -6.58
CA PRO A 41 -2.73 17.91 -7.43
C PRO A 41 -3.87 16.89 -7.51
N PRO A 42 -5.14 17.35 -7.54
CA PRO A 42 -6.30 16.47 -7.71
C PRO A 42 -6.06 15.47 -8.83
N ARG A 43 -6.46 14.22 -8.61
CA ARG A 43 -6.37 13.16 -9.62
C ARG A 43 -7.15 13.62 -10.87
N THR A 44 -6.45 13.97 -11.94
CA THR A 44 -7.09 14.24 -13.24
C THR A 44 -7.49 12.92 -13.88
N ILE A 45 -8.46 12.94 -14.81
CA ILE A 45 -8.85 11.76 -15.58
C ILE A 45 -7.61 11.15 -16.24
N ALA A 46 -6.77 11.98 -16.87
CA ALA A 46 -5.51 11.55 -17.48
C ALA A 46 -4.57 10.83 -16.49
N ARG A 47 -4.45 11.31 -15.24
CA ARG A 47 -3.61 10.67 -14.19
C ARG A 47 -4.18 9.34 -13.70
N ASN A 48 -5.48 9.10 -13.89
CA ASN A 48 -6.14 7.85 -13.52
C ASN A 48 -6.18 6.82 -14.66
N LEU A 49 -5.82 7.20 -15.89
CA LEU A 49 -5.86 6.28 -17.04
C LEU A 49 -4.79 5.18 -16.93
N THR A 50 -3.56 5.54 -16.54
CA THR A 50 -2.44 4.60 -16.41
C THR A 50 -1.74 4.84 -15.09
N ASN A 51 -1.73 3.83 -14.22
CA ASN A 51 -1.05 3.92 -12.93
C ASN A 51 0.46 3.63 -13.07
N PRO A 52 1.30 4.03 -12.09
CA PRO A 52 2.74 3.80 -12.18
C PRO A 52 3.15 2.33 -12.35
N PRO A 53 2.54 1.34 -11.65
CA PRO A 53 2.84 -0.08 -11.88
C PRO A 53 2.54 -0.55 -13.32
N GLN A 54 1.42 -0.13 -13.90
CA GLN A 54 1.07 -0.42 -15.29
C GLN A 54 2.12 0.16 -16.22
N ARG A 55 2.46 1.44 -16.04
CA ARG A 55 3.47 2.10 -16.88
C ARG A 55 4.82 1.42 -16.79
N MET A 56 5.22 1.00 -15.58
CA MET A 56 6.46 0.27 -15.36
C MET A 56 6.45 -1.07 -16.09
N MET A 57 5.37 -1.85 -16.00
CA MET A 57 5.30 -3.14 -16.71
C MET A 57 5.26 -2.97 -18.22
N GLU A 58 4.63 -1.91 -18.73
CA GLU A 58 4.71 -1.55 -20.15
C GLU A 58 6.14 -1.24 -20.59
N GLN A 59 6.91 -0.54 -19.75
CA GLN A 59 8.34 -0.29 -19.98
C GLN A 59 9.17 -1.59 -19.99
N PHE A 60 8.74 -2.60 -19.22
CA PHE A 60 9.33 -3.95 -19.25
C PHE A 60 8.81 -4.83 -20.40
N GLY A 61 8.00 -4.30 -21.31
CA GLY A 61 7.53 -5.01 -22.50
C GLY A 61 6.23 -5.80 -22.31
N VAL A 62 5.54 -5.64 -21.17
CA VAL A 62 4.21 -6.23 -20.99
C VAL A 62 3.20 -5.45 -21.84
N PRO A 63 2.38 -6.14 -22.66
CA PRO A 63 1.43 -5.46 -23.55
C PRO A 63 0.36 -4.69 -22.77
N SER A 64 -0.03 -3.52 -23.30
CA SER A 64 -1.02 -2.64 -22.68
C SER A 64 -2.39 -3.31 -22.51
N SER A 65 -2.73 -4.25 -23.41
CA SER A 65 -3.93 -5.08 -23.32
C SER A 65 -4.00 -5.87 -22.00
N LEU A 66 -2.85 -6.30 -21.47
CA LEU A 66 -2.76 -7.01 -20.20
C LEU A 66 -2.68 -6.04 -19.02
N THR A 67 -1.82 -5.02 -19.08
CA THR A 67 -1.60 -4.09 -17.95
C THR A 67 -2.88 -3.30 -17.61
N HIS A 68 -3.68 -2.94 -18.61
CA HIS A 68 -4.94 -2.21 -18.46
C HIS A 68 -6.17 -3.13 -18.40
N SER A 69 -6.00 -4.44 -18.28
CA SER A 69 -7.13 -5.36 -18.09
C SER A 69 -7.83 -5.08 -16.74
N TYR A 70 -9.15 -4.94 -16.78
CA TYR A 70 -9.98 -4.65 -15.62
C TYR A 70 -11.24 -5.52 -15.55
N ILE A 71 -11.74 -5.70 -14.34
CA ILE A 71 -13.11 -6.17 -14.08
C ILE A 71 -13.96 -4.99 -13.61
N LEU A 72 -15.24 -4.97 -13.98
CA LEU A 72 -16.17 -3.97 -13.45
C LEU A 72 -16.72 -4.45 -12.11
N TYR A 73 -16.59 -3.61 -11.09
CA TYR A 73 -17.15 -3.82 -9.77
C TYR A 73 -18.22 -2.77 -9.48
N SER A 74 -19.34 -3.20 -8.88
CA SER A 74 -20.43 -2.33 -8.41
C SER A 74 -20.83 -1.24 -9.44
N GLN A 75 -21.11 -1.67 -10.68
CA GLN A 75 -21.56 -0.88 -11.82
C GLN A 75 -20.43 -0.21 -12.63
N ASP A 76 -19.75 0.81 -12.10
CA ASP A 76 -18.83 1.65 -12.91
C ASP A 76 -17.39 1.71 -12.39
N GLN A 77 -17.04 0.92 -11.37
CA GLN A 77 -15.66 0.88 -10.90
C GLN A 77 -14.81 -0.11 -11.69
N LYS A 78 -13.84 0.42 -12.44
CA LYS A 78 -12.82 -0.39 -13.10
C LYS A 78 -11.78 -0.85 -12.07
N VAL A 79 -11.76 -2.15 -11.80
CA VAL A 79 -10.77 -2.79 -10.94
C VAL A 79 -9.72 -3.47 -11.81
N PHE A 80 -8.53 -2.88 -11.88
CA PHE A 80 -7.42 -3.37 -12.68
C PHE A 80 -6.73 -4.54 -11.98
N TRP A 81 -7.15 -5.77 -12.28
CA TRP A 81 -6.69 -6.97 -11.60
C TRP A 81 -5.17 -7.21 -11.77
N PHE A 82 -4.60 -6.90 -12.93
CA PHE A 82 -3.16 -7.05 -13.16
C PHE A 82 -2.36 -6.12 -12.25
N SER A 83 -2.84 -4.89 -12.07
CA SER A 83 -2.25 -3.93 -11.12
C SER A 83 -2.34 -4.41 -9.68
N LEU A 84 -3.46 -5.07 -9.31
CA LEU A 84 -3.63 -5.62 -7.96
C LEU A 84 -2.64 -6.75 -7.69
N ILE A 85 -2.42 -7.65 -8.65
CA ILE A 85 -1.41 -8.72 -8.52
C ILE A 85 -0.04 -8.08 -8.24
N LEU A 86 0.38 -7.09 -9.04
CA LEU A 86 1.64 -6.38 -8.80
C LEU A 86 1.68 -5.71 -7.42
N HIS A 87 0.56 -5.14 -6.98
CA HIS A 87 0.47 -4.44 -5.70
C HIS A 87 0.57 -5.37 -4.48
N PHE A 88 0.19 -6.64 -4.62
CA PHE A 88 0.22 -7.62 -3.52
C PHE A 88 1.34 -8.66 -3.64
N SER A 89 2.15 -8.60 -4.71
CA SER A 89 3.28 -9.51 -4.91
C SER A 89 4.58 -9.02 -4.24
N PHE A 90 4.62 -7.77 -3.77
CA PHE A 90 5.70 -7.22 -2.96
C PHE A 90 5.34 -7.26 -1.46
#